data_AF-A0AAD9R4F2-F1
#
_entry.id   AF-A0AAD9R4F2-F1
#
_cell.length_a   1.000
_cell.length_b   1.000
_cell.length_c   1.000
_cell.angle_alpha   90.00
_cell.angle_beta   90.00
_cell.angle_gamma   90.00
#
_symmetry.space_group_name_H-M   'P 1'
#
loop_
_entity.id
_entity.type
_entity.pdbx_description
1 polymer ?
#
loop_
_entity_poly.entity_id
_entity_poly.type
_entity_poly.pdbx_seq_one_letter_code
_entity_poly.pdbx_strand_id
1 'polypeptide(L)'
;MASAQVVKTSVTNNSPSEDSNHPDDLSIKVQKSVDNKFKTAIERYRDDVDLQNAIDAVQENVCIGRDALLLMFQCCGSTDLNDWDINRYFKCGGRSPEQCGVPYSCCVRKLDERPNVQCGWHAREQHRLALKGKIYITGCLDAVLEWFRNHLVIVAAVAVAFAFPEVVGIIMTHLFIKQIKEQIEAWNNPQTFKYRPSQEVNGRSGPFY
;
A
#
# COMPACT_ATOMS: atom_id res chain seq x y z
N MET A 1 13.04 26.83 56.67
CA MET A 1 11.65 26.99 56.21
C MET A 1 11.68 27.56 54.80
N ALA A 2 11.36 26.74 53.79
CA ALA A 2 10.84 27.17 52.49
C ALA A 2 10.59 25.89 51.68
N SER A 3 9.33 25.48 51.63
CA SER A 3 8.83 24.39 50.81
C SER A 3 8.68 24.89 49.36
N ALA A 4 9.16 24.14 48.38
CA ALA A 4 8.76 24.31 46.98
C ALA A 4 7.79 23.19 46.62
N GLN A 5 6.55 23.54 46.27
CA GLN A 5 5.54 22.60 45.81
C GLN A 5 5.71 22.27 44.33
N VAL A 6 5.50 21.00 44.00
CA VAL A 6 5.45 20.45 42.65
C VAL A 6 4.12 20.85 42.00
N VAL A 7 4.18 21.59 40.89
CA VAL A 7 3.03 21.88 40.03
C VAL A 7 2.60 20.61 39.32
N LYS A 8 1.42 20.08 39.66
CA LYS A 8 0.73 19.06 38.85
C LYS A 8 0.00 19.76 37.71
N THR A 9 0.54 19.72 36.50
CA THR A 9 -0.25 20.00 35.29
C THR A 9 -1.11 18.78 34.98
N SER A 10 -2.39 18.90 35.32
CA SER A 10 -3.46 18.02 34.86
C SER A 10 -3.60 18.10 33.34
N VAL A 11 -3.31 17.01 32.64
CA VAL A 11 -3.70 16.84 31.23
C VAL A 11 -5.21 16.62 31.22
N THR A 12 -5.96 17.62 30.78
CA THR A 12 -7.39 17.49 30.50
C THR A 12 -7.56 16.56 29.31
N ASN A 13 -8.18 15.41 29.53
CA ASN A 13 -8.66 14.52 28.48
C ASN A 13 -9.81 15.22 27.74
N ASN A 14 -9.48 15.98 26.70
CA ASN A 14 -10.47 16.38 25.71
C ASN A 14 -10.50 15.30 24.62
N SER A 15 -11.57 14.50 24.66
CA SER A 15 -12.02 13.70 23.52
C SER A 15 -12.11 14.61 22.28
N PRO A 16 -11.63 14.18 21.09
CA PRO A 16 -11.82 14.96 19.88
C PRO A 16 -13.30 14.93 19.49
N SER A 17 -13.90 16.12 19.50
CA SER A 17 -15.17 16.44 18.87
C SER A 17 -15.16 16.03 17.40
N GLU A 18 -16.12 15.19 17.00
CA GLU A 18 -16.49 14.97 15.61
C GLU A 18 -17.07 16.27 15.04
N ASP A 19 -16.29 16.96 14.20
CA ASP A 19 -16.80 17.91 13.22
C ASP A 19 -16.22 17.58 11.84
N SER A 20 -17.11 17.62 10.87
CA SER A 20 -17.02 16.99 9.56
C SER A 20 -16.37 17.87 8.47
N ASN A 21 -15.63 17.24 7.55
CA ASN A 21 -15.14 17.77 6.27
C ASN A 21 -13.80 18.55 6.27
N HIS A 22 -12.74 17.95 6.82
CA HIS A 22 -11.36 18.31 6.43
C HIS A 22 -10.79 17.17 5.56
N PRO A 23 -10.12 17.43 4.41
CA PRO A 23 -9.56 16.36 3.56
C PRO A 23 -8.60 15.43 4.31
N ASP A 24 -7.96 15.90 5.38
CA ASP A 24 -7.10 15.05 6.21
C ASP A 24 -7.88 14.07 7.12
N ASP A 25 -9.16 14.33 7.43
CA ASP A 25 -10.00 13.44 8.27
C ASP A 25 -10.24 12.08 7.59
N LEU A 26 -10.46 12.07 6.28
CA LEU A 26 -10.62 10.82 5.53
C LEU A 26 -9.33 10.00 5.54
N SER A 27 -8.18 10.66 5.37
CA SER A 27 -6.88 9.99 5.40
C SER A 27 -6.57 9.39 6.79
N ILE A 28 -6.94 10.10 7.85
CA ILE A 28 -6.79 9.65 9.24
C ILE A 28 -7.72 8.46 9.53
N LYS A 29 -8.97 8.48 9.05
CA LYS A 29 -9.91 7.36 9.19
C LYS A 29 -9.42 6.10 8.49
N VAL A 30 -8.90 6.25 7.26
CA VAL A 30 -8.33 5.13 6.49
C VAL A 30 -7.10 4.57 7.22
N GLN A 31 -6.18 5.43 7.67
CA GLN A 31 -4.99 5.00 8.43
C GLN A 31 -5.37 4.23 9.69
N LYS A 32 -6.33 4.72 10.49
CA LYS A 32 -6.82 4.01 11.68
C LYS A 32 -7.43 2.65 11.36
N SER A 33 -8.18 2.56 10.26
CA SER A 33 -8.77 1.29 9.82
C SER A 33 -7.68 0.26 9.48
N VAL A 34 -6.66 0.68 8.74
CA VAL A 34 -5.53 -0.17 8.36
C VAL A 34 -4.66 -0.54 9.57
N ASP A 35 -4.35 0.41 10.45
CA ASP A 35 -3.61 0.19 11.70
C ASP A 35 -4.30 -0.87 12.57
N ASN A 36 -5.62 -0.77 12.76
CA ASN A 36 -6.38 -1.76 13.53
C ASN A 36 -6.29 -3.16 12.92
N LYS A 37 -6.39 -3.28 11.59
CA LYS A 37 -6.25 -4.58 10.91
C LYS A 37 -4.85 -5.17 11.07
N PHE A 38 -3.82 -4.33 10.95
CA PHE A 38 -2.44 -4.74 11.14
C PHE A 38 -2.16 -5.14 12.59
N LYS A 39 -2.71 -4.41 13.57
CA LYS A 39 -2.61 -4.77 15.00
C LYS A 39 -3.30 -6.09 15.31
N THR A 40 -4.48 -6.36 14.76
CA THR A 40 -5.11 -7.69 14.87
C THR A 40 -4.22 -8.79 14.25
N ALA A 41 -3.53 -8.48 13.14
CA ALA A 41 -2.58 -9.40 12.53
C ALA A 41 -1.37 -9.67 13.44
N ILE A 42 -0.78 -8.63 14.04
CA ILE A 42 0.31 -8.75 15.04
C ILE A 42 -0.15 -9.57 16.26
N GLU A 43 -1.35 -9.33 16.78
CA GLU A 43 -1.90 -10.06 17.93
C GLU A 43 -1.90 -11.58 17.68
N ARG A 44 -2.27 -11.99 16.46
CA ARG A 44 -2.37 -13.40 16.01
C ARG A 44 -1.11 -13.92 15.31
N TYR A 45 -0.02 -13.17 15.32
CA TYR A 45 1.19 -13.48 14.54
C TYR A 45 1.74 -14.90 14.77
N ARG A 46 1.59 -15.48 15.97
CA ARG A 46 2.06 -16.84 16.29
C ARG A 46 0.97 -17.92 16.16
N ASP A 47 -0.26 -17.52 15.88
CA ASP A 47 -1.41 -18.43 15.87
C ASP A 47 -1.60 -19.07 14.48
N ASP A 48 -1.09 -18.43 13.42
CA ASP A 48 -1.21 -18.88 12.03
C ASP A 48 0.14 -18.69 11.29
N VAL A 49 0.62 -19.78 10.67
CA VAL A 49 1.90 -19.82 9.95
C VAL A 49 1.85 -18.99 8.67
N ASP A 50 0.71 -18.95 7.98
CA ASP A 50 0.57 -18.17 6.74
C ASP A 50 0.55 -16.68 7.07
N LEU A 51 -0.12 -16.30 8.16
CA LEU A 51 -0.10 -14.93 8.67
C LEU A 51 1.31 -14.51 9.10
N GLN A 52 2.02 -15.40 9.80
CA GLN A 52 3.40 -15.19 10.18
C GLN A 52 4.27 -14.93 8.96
N ASN A 53 4.21 -15.79 7.94
CA ASN A 53 4.98 -15.66 6.71
C ASN A 53 4.66 -14.37 5.96
N ALA A 54 3.39 -13.95 5.95
CA ALA A 54 2.98 -12.70 5.31
C ALA A 54 3.53 -11.47 6.05
N ILE A 55 3.43 -11.43 7.39
CA ILE A 55 3.98 -10.34 8.20
C ILE A 55 5.50 -10.31 8.08
N ASP A 56 6.15 -11.46 8.16
CA ASP A 56 7.58 -11.60 7.98
C ASP A 56 8.00 -11.11 6.60
N ALA A 57 7.30 -11.47 5.52
CA ALA A 57 7.59 -10.97 4.17
C ALA A 57 7.38 -9.45 4.01
N VAL A 58 6.48 -8.86 4.80
CA VAL A 58 6.25 -7.40 4.80
C VAL A 58 7.38 -6.67 5.54
N GLN A 59 7.87 -7.23 6.64
CA GLN A 59 8.93 -6.62 7.47
C GLN A 59 10.33 -6.92 6.92
N GLU A 60 10.50 -8.13 6.40
CA GLU A 60 11.70 -8.61 5.75
C GLU A 60 11.63 -8.30 4.26
N ASN A 61 12.20 -7.16 3.87
CA ASN A 61 12.55 -6.85 2.48
C ASN A 61 11.46 -7.30 1.48
N VAL A 62 10.34 -6.58 1.42
CA VAL A 62 9.29 -6.79 0.40
C VAL A 62 9.90 -6.79 -1.00
N CYS A 63 10.15 -7.98 -1.54
CA CYS A 63 10.39 -8.23 -2.97
C CYS A 63 9.06 -8.69 -3.59
N ILE A 64 8.06 -7.80 -3.61
CA ILE A 64 6.86 -8.04 -4.43
C ILE A 64 7.21 -7.59 -5.86
N GLY A 65 7.85 -8.49 -6.61
CA GLY A 65 8.16 -8.30 -8.03
C GLY A 65 9.62 -8.58 -8.36
N ARG A 66 9.86 -9.36 -9.41
CA ARG A 66 11.21 -9.62 -9.94
C ARG A 66 11.80 -8.43 -10.71
N ASP A 67 11.05 -7.33 -10.87
CA ASP A 67 11.43 -6.19 -11.71
C ASP A 67 11.30 -4.86 -10.95
N ALA A 68 12.42 -4.14 -10.85
CA ALA A 68 12.69 -2.69 -10.76
C ALA A 68 11.80 -1.71 -9.94
N LEU A 69 10.69 -2.08 -9.32
CA LEU A 69 9.93 -1.20 -8.43
C LEU A 69 10.04 -1.69 -6.98
N LEU A 70 11.25 -1.55 -6.43
CA LEU A 70 11.60 -2.01 -5.10
C LEU A 70 11.01 -1.10 -4.03
N LEU A 71 10.06 -1.65 -3.29
CA LEU A 71 9.55 -1.09 -2.05
C LEU A 71 10.22 -1.77 -0.87
N MET A 72 11.38 -1.27 -0.46
CA MET A 72 12.03 -1.76 0.76
C MET A 72 11.43 -1.08 1.98
N PHE A 73 10.37 -1.67 2.54
CA PHE A 73 9.88 -1.26 3.85
C PHE A 73 10.75 -1.88 4.93
N GLN A 74 11.87 -1.21 5.17
CA GLN A 74 12.76 -1.43 6.32
C GLN A 74 12.03 -1.00 7.61
N CYS A 75 11.01 -1.77 7.99
CA CYS A 75 10.03 -1.41 9.01
C CYS A 75 9.80 -2.52 10.04
N CYS A 76 9.18 -2.17 11.16
CA CYS A 76 8.78 -3.11 12.21
C CYS A 76 7.53 -2.62 12.94
N GLY A 77 6.61 -3.53 13.23
CA GLY A 77 5.33 -3.19 13.85
C GLY A 77 4.37 -2.53 12.87
N SER A 78 3.29 -1.93 13.36
CA SER A 78 2.33 -1.22 12.50
C SER A 78 2.74 0.24 12.33
N THR A 79 2.74 0.99 13.41
CA THR A 79 3.14 2.39 13.49
C THR A 79 4.34 2.55 14.42
N ASP A 80 4.46 1.71 15.44
CA ASP A 80 5.59 1.72 16.37
C ASP A 80 6.11 0.32 16.71
N LEU A 81 7.38 0.26 17.08
CA LEU A 81 8.03 -0.95 17.60
C LEU A 81 7.29 -1.56 18.80
N ASN A 82 6.64 -0.72 19.60
CA ASN A 82 5.89 -1.16 20.77
C ASN A 82 4.54 -1.83 20.43
N ASP A 83 4.08 -1.79 19.18
CA ASP A 83 2.85 -2.49 18.76
C ASP A 83 2.94 -4.00 19.05
N TRP A 84 4.14 -4.57 19.06
CA TRP A 84 4.38 -5.95 19.48
C TRP A 84 3.95 -6.28 20.92
N ASP A 85 3.61 -5.28 21.74
CA ASP A 85 3.17 -5.52 23.12
C ASP A 85 1.76 -6.13 23.20
N ILE A 86 0.98 -5.98 22.13
CA ILE A 86 -0.34 -6.60 22.03
C ILE A 86 -0.24 -8.12 21.83
N ASN A 87 0.88 -8.61 21.29
CA ASN A 87 1.11 -10.03 21.09
C ASN A 87 1.57 -10.67 22.41
N ARG A 88 0.87 -11.74 22.85
CA ARG A 88 1.14 -12.44 24.12
C ARG A 88 2.56 -12.99 24.28
N TYR A 89 3.27 -13.24 23.17
CA TYR A 89 4.63 -13.77 23.16
C TYR A 89 5.71 -12.68 23.24
N PHE A 90 5.44 -11.50 22.70
CA PHE A 90 6.39 -10.37 22.68
C PHE A 90 6.10 -9.31 23.75
N LYS A 91 4.94 -9.40 24.40
CA LYS A 91 4.53 -8.53 25.50
C LYS A 91 5.61 -8.43 26.58
N CYS A 92 5.97 -7.20 26.94
CA CYS A 92 6.92 -6.90 27.99
C CYS A 92 6.39 -7.32 29.37
N GLY A 93 7.26 -7.91 30.20
CA GLY A 93 6.87 -8.47 31.51
C GLY A 93 5.97 -9.71 31.42
N GLY A 94 5.92 -10.34 30.24
CA GLY A 94 5.24 -11.61 30.01
C GLY A 94 6.00 -12.81 30.57
N ARG A 95 5.47 -14.01 30.31
CA ARG A 95 6.14 -15.29 30.64
C ARG A 95 6.87 -15.91 29.46
N SER A 96 6.68 -15.34 28.27
CA SER A 96 7.31 -15.82 27.06
C SER A 96 8.81 -15.54 27.11
N PRO A 97 9.66 -16.47 26.65
CA PRO A 97 11.07 -16.20 26.46
C PRO A 97 11.31 -14.99 25.54
N GLU A 98 10.45 -14.78 24.54
CA GLU A 98 10.54 -13.68 23.57
C GLU A 98 9.98 -12.34 24.07
N GLN A 99 9.70 -12.22 25.38
CA GLN A 99 9.15 -10.99 25.96
C GLN A 99 10.05 -9.77 25.69
N CYS A 100 9.42 -8.60 25.54
CA CYS A 100 10.11 -7.37 25.13
C CYS A 100 10.94 -7.50 23.83
N GLY A 101 10.76 -8.57 23.07
CA GLY A 101 11.41 -8.75 21.79
C GLY A 101 10.57 -8.26 20.63
N VAL A 102 11.11 -8.48 19.44
CA VAL A 102 10.41 -8.40 18.16
C VAL A 102 10.81 -9.60 17.30
N PRO A 103 10.04 -9.96 16.26
CA PRO A 103 10.43 -11.00 15.34
C PRO A 103 11.77 -10.72 14.65
N TYR A 104 12.39 -11.79 14.14
CA TYR A 104 13.64 -11.68 13.40
C TYR A 104 13.52 -10.88 12.10
N SER A 105 12.32 -10.84 11.50
CA SER A 105 12.02 -10.08 10.28
C SER A 105 12.16 -8.57 10.47
N CYS A 106 12.05 -8.07 11.71
CA CYS A 106 12.32 -6.67 12.06
C CYS A 106 13.81 -6.30 12.10
N CYS A 107 14.71 -7.27 11.94
CA CYS A 107 16.14 -7.02 12.10
C CYS A 107 16.82 -6.57 10.81
N VAL A 108 17.79 -5.68 10.98
CA VAL A 108 18.60 -5.19 9.87
C VAL A 108 19.47 -6.33 9.35
N ARG A 109 19.26 -6.68 8.08
CA ARG A 109 20.08 -7.68 7.39
C ARG A 109 21.31 -7.02 6.79
N LYS A 110 22.47 -7.66 6.98
CA LYS A 110 23.67 -7.36 6.20
C LYS A 110 23.72 -8.32 5.01
N LEU A 111 24.15 -7.80 3.86
CA LEU A 111 24.14 -8.52 2.57
C LEU A 111 24.93 -9.85 2.59
N ASP A 112 25.91 -9.98 3.49
CA ASP A 112 26.85 -11.11 3.52
C ASP A 112 26.70 -12.03 4.75
N GLU A 113 25.68 -11.84 5.59
CA GLU A 113 25.49 -12.59 6.83
C GLU A 113 24.18 -13.38 6.83
N ARG A 114 24.22 -14.60 7.41
CA ARG A 114 22.98 -15.35 7.68
C ARG A 114 22.08 -14.55 8.62
N PRO A 115 20.75 -14.60 8.44
CA PRO A 115 19.83 -13.91 9.33
C PRO A 115 20.01 -14.38 10.76
N ASN A 116 20.34 -13.45 11.65
CA ASN A 116 20.43 -13.72 13.07
C ASN A 116 19.03 -13.77 13.65
N VAL A 117 18.47 -14.97 13.86
CA VAL A 117 17.12 -15.14 14.42
C VAL A 117 16.99 -14.63 15.87
N GLN A 118 18.09 -14.38 16.57
CA GLN A 118 18.10 -13.90 17.96
C GLN A 118 18.27 -12.38 18.08
N CYS A 119 18.39 -11.66 16.95
CA CYS A 119 18.62 -10.21 16.94
C CYS A 119 17.55 -9.41 17.70
N GLY A 120 16.29 -9.85 17.63
CA GLY A 120 15.12 -9.18 18.20
C GLY A 120 14.88 -9.50 19.67
N TRP A 121 15.70 -10.35 20.29
CA TRP A 121 15.52 -10.76 21.69
C TRP A 121 15.78 -9.60 22.66
N HIS A 122 14.84 -9.37 23.59
CA HIS A 122 14.85 -8.23 24.54
C HIS A 122 15.12 -6.87 23.87
N ALA A 123 14.83 -6.75 22.57
CA ALA A 123 15.16 -5.57 21.78
C ALA A 123 14.59 -4.29 22.38
N ARG A 124 13.34 -4.34 22.83
CA ARG A 124 12.58 -3.17 23.30
C ARG A 124 12.88 -2.78 24.75
N GLU A 125 13.75 -3.52 25.45
CA GLU A 125 14.27 -3.10 26.76
C GLU A 125 15.31 -1.99 26.63
N GLN A 126 15.96 -1.91 25.47
CA GLN A 126 16.97 -0.91 25.18
C GLN A 126 16.33 0.39 24.67
N HIS A 127 17.02 1.51 24.88
CA HIS A 127 16.55 2.79 24.37
C HIS A 127 16.59 2.83 22.83
N ARG A 128 15.60 3.46 22.17
CA ARG A 128 15.44 3.47 20.70
C ARG A 128 16.71 3.79 19.91
N LEU A 129 17.56 4.68 20.43
CA LEU A 129 18.82 5.08 19.82
C LEU A 129 19.84 3.93 19.76
N ALA A 130 19.84 3.03 20.75
CA ALA A 130 20.71 1.86 20.79
C ALA A 130 20.29 0.77 19.80
N LEU A 131 19.01 0.77 19.38
CA LEU A 131 18.50 -0.18 18.38
C LEU A 131 18.81 0.24 16.94
N LYS A 132 19.20 1.51 16.72
CA LYS A 132 19.45 2.06 15.39
C LYS A 132 20.59 1.28 14.72
N GLY A 133 20.30 0.67 13.57
CA GLY A 133 21.26 -0.16 12.83
C GLY A 133 21.26 -1.65 13.19
N LYS A 134 20.51 -2.06 14.23
CA LYS A 134 20.24 -3.47 14.56
C LYS A 134 18.82 -3.88 14.17
N ILE A 135 17.86 -2.98 14.40
CA ILE A 135 16.42 -3.24 14.22
C ILE A 135 15.79 -2.06 13.49
N TYR A 136 14.83 -2.35 12.62
CA TYR A 136 14.00 -1.33 11.98
C TYR A 136 13.04 -0.73 13.02
N ILE A 137 13.13 0.60 13.22
CA ILE A 137 12.32 1.31 14.24
C ILE A 137 11.13 2.05 13.64
N THR A 138 11.02 2.08 12.32
CA THR A 138 9.95 2.74 11.57
C THR A 138 8.76 1.79 11.47
N GLY A 139 7.54 2.26 11.75
CA GLY A 139 6.33 1.47 11.54
C GLY A 139 6.09 1.15 10.06
N CYS A 140 5.57 -0.03 9.75
CA CYS A 140 5.32 -0.44 8.37
C CYS A 140 4.23 0.38 7.69
N LEU A 141 3.17 0.74 8.42
CA LEU A 141 2.09 1.58 7.89
C LEU A 141 2.62 2.98 7.57
N ASP A 142 3.41 3.57 8.47
CA ASP A 142 3.98 4.90 8.26
C ASP A 142 4.97 4.89 7.09
N ALA A 143 5.79 3.84 6.96
CA ALA A 143 6.71 3.70 5.84
C ALA A 143 5.98 3.60 4.49
N VAL A 144 4.88 2.84 4.42
CA VAL A 144 4.03 2.71 3.22
C VAL A 144 3.38 4.04 2.85
N LEU A 145 2.79 4.72 3.83
CA LEU A 145 2.12 6.00 3.61
C LEU A 145 3.09 7.08 3.15
N GLU A 146 4.27 7.15 3.77
CA GLU A 146 5.31 8.10 3.39
C GLU A 146 5.84 7.83 1.98
N TRP A 147 6.06 6.56 1.64
CA TRP A 147 6.44 6.19 0.28
C TRP A 147 5.36 6.60 -0.73
N PHE A 148 4.09 6.33 -0.45
CA PHE A 148 3.00 6.68 -1.35
C PHE A 148 2.89 8.20 -1.55
N ARG A 149 3.05 8.98 -0.47
CA ARG A 149 3.09 10.44 -0.53
C ARG A 149 4.22 10.94 -1.42
N ASN A 150 5.41 10.35 -1.30
CA ASN A 150 6.59 10.76 -2.06
C ASN A 150 6.60 10.27 -3.52
N HIS A 151 5.86 9.21 -3.83
CA HIS A 151 5.83 8.58 -5.16
C HIS A 151 4.47 8.67 -5.86
N LEU A 152 3.55 9.53 -5.40
CA LEU A 152 2.20 9.66 -5.96
C LEU A 152 2.20 9.92 -7.47
N VAL A 153 3.14 10.72 -7.97
CA VAL A 153 3.28 11.02 -9.41
C VAL A 153 3.61 9.75 -10.22
N ILE A 154 4.52 8.91 -9.71
CA ILE A 154 4.90 7.66 -10.37
C ILE A 154 3.71 6.70 -10.37
N VAL A 155 3.03 6.57 -9.23
CA VAL A 155 1.84 5.73 -9.11
C VAL A 155 0.75 6.17 -10.09
N ALA A 156 0.48 7.48 -10.18
CA ALA A 156 -0.49 8.02 -11.11
C ALA A 156 -0.09 7.77 -12.57
N ALA A 157 1.18 7.96 -12.92
CA ALA A 157 1.69 7.71 -14.27
C ALA A 157 1.55 6.23 -14.67
N VAL A 158 1.89 5.31 -13.76
CA VAL A 158 1.73 3.86 -13.97
C VAL A 158 0.26 3.50 -14.12
N ALA A 159 -0.62 4.05 -13.29
CA ALA A 159 -2.06 3.82 -13.38
C ALA A 159 -2.62 4.27 -14.75
N VAL A 160 -2.19 5.43 -15.26
CA VAL A 160 -2.58 5.92 -16.59
C VAL A 160 -2.01 5.02 -17.69
N ALA A 161 -0.76 4.57 -17.56
CA ALA A 161 -0.13 3.68 -18.51
C ALA A 161 -0.84 2.31 -18.63
N PHE A 162 -1.47 1.83 -17.55
CA PHE A 162 -2.33 0.65 -17.61
C PHE A 162 -3.75 0.97 -18.09
N ALA A 163 -4.35 2.06 -17.64
CA ALA A 163 -5.73 2.40 -18.00
C ALA A 163 -5.89 2.75 -19.49
N PHE A 164 -4.90 3.41 -20.10
CA PHE A 164 -5.00 3.87 -21.48
C PHE A 164 -5.09 2.70 -22.50
N PRO A 165 -4.19 1.69 -22.49
CA PRO A 165 -4.31 0.52 -23.36
C PRO A 165 -5.62 -0.25 -23.16
N GLU A 166 -6.12 -0.37 -21.92
CA GLU A 166 -7.39 -1.04 -21.62
C GLU A 166 -8.56 -0.34 -22.31
N VAL A 167 -8.64 1.00 -22.23
CA VAL A 167 -9.69 1.78 -22.90
C VAL A 167 -9.58 1.66 -24.43
N VAL A 168 -8.37 1.75 -24.98
CA VAL A 168 -8.14 1.57 -26.42
C VAL A 168 -8.55 0.17 -26.87
N GLY A 169 -8.23 -0.87 -26.09
CA GLY A 169 -8.60 -2.26 -26.35
C GLY A 169 -10.10 -2.47 -26.39
N ILE A 170 -10.84 -1.87 -25.44
CA ILE A 170 -12.31 -1.90 -25.41
C ILE A 170 -12.88 -1.25 -26.68
N ILE A 171 -12.40 -0.06 -27.05
CA ILE A 171 -12.86 0.67 -28.24
C ILE A 171 -12.60 -0.15 -29.51
N MET A 172 -11.38 -0.68 -29.67
CA MET A 172 -10.99 -1.52 -30.81
C MET A 172 -11.87 -2.76 -30.92
N THR A 173 -12.16 -3.42 -29.80
CA THR A 173 -13.03 -4.60 -29.76
C THR A 173 -14.45 -4.27 -30.23
N HIS A 174 -15.02 -3.14 -29.80
CA HIS A 174 -16.34 -2.71 -30.25
C HIS A 174 -16.37 -2.36 -31.74
N LEU A 175 -15.33 -1.70 -32.26
CA LEU A 175 -15.21 -1.40 -33.69
C LEU A 175 -15.12 -2.69 -34.52
N PHE A 176 -14.34 -3.67 -34.06
CA PHE A 176 -14.20 -4.96 -34.73
C PHE A 176 -15.52 -5.75 -34.76
N ILE A 177 -16.25 -5.81 -33.63
CA ILE A 177 -17.56 -6.47 -33.57
C ILE A 177 -18.57 -5.81 -34.52
N LYS A 178 -18.55 -4.47 -34.61
CA LYS A 178 -19.43 -3.73 -35.52
C LYS A 178 -19.16 -4.12 -36.98
N GLN A 179 -17.89 -4.17 -37.38
CA GLN A 179 -17.51 -4.59 -38.73
C GLN A 179 -17.94 -6.03 -39.04
N ILE A 180 -17.79 -6.96 -38.08
CA ILE A 180 -18.27 -8.34 -38.26
C ILE A 180 -19.78 -8.39 -38.48
N LYS A 181 -20.56 -7.64 -37.68
CA LYS A 181 -22.02 -7.59 -37.81
C LYS A 181 -22.44 -7.02 -39.17
N GLU A 182 -21.81 -5.93 -39.60
CA GLU A 182 -22.05 -5.33 -40.92
C GLU A 182 -21.74 -6.32 -42.06
N GLN A 183 -20.64 -7.08 -41.95
CA GLN A 183 -20.32 -8.13 -42.90
C GLN A 183 -21.39 -9.23 -42.89
N ILE A 184 -21.77 -9.76 -41.73
CA ILE A 184 -22.80 -10.81 -41.62
C ILE A 184 -24.14 -10.33 -42.22
N GLU A 185 -24.56 -9.10 -41.96
CA GLU A 185 -25.77 -8.51 -42.55
C GLU A 185 -25.68 -8.41 -44.08
N ALA A 186 -24.52 -8.00 -44.61
CA ALA A 186 -24.28 -7.95 -46.06
C ALA A 186 -24.32 -9.34 -46.71
N TRP A 187 -23.80 -10.38 -46.04
CA TRP A 187 -23.89 -11.77 -46.52
C TRP A 187 -25.33 -12.31 -46.48
N ASN A 188 -26.11 -11.96 -45.46
CA ASN A 188 -27.50 -12.41 -45.30
C ASN A 188 -28.49 -11.68 -46.23
N ASN A 189 -28.16 -10.49 -46.74
CA ASN A 189 -28.98 -9.73 -47.70
C ASN A 189 -28.19 -9.36 -48.98
N PRO A 190 -28.04 -10.28 -49.95
CA PRO A 190 -27.19 -10.09 -51.12
C PRO A 190 -27.68 -9.00 -52.11
N GLN A 191 -28.90 -8.49 -52.00
CA GLN A 191 -29.42 -7.43 -52.89
C GLN A 191 -28.78 -6.05 -52.61
N THR A 192 -28.19 -5.82 -51.43
CA THR A 192 -27.50 -4.56 -51.08
C THR A 192 -26.03 -4.51 -51.54
N PHE A 193 -25.44 -5.65 -51.94
CA PHE A 193 -24.03 -5.72 -52.38
C PHE A 193 -23.76 -4.89 -53.65
N LYS A 194 -24.78 -4.60 -54.46
CA LYS A 194 -24.66 -3.84 -55.72
C LYS A 194 -24.61 -2.31 -55.58
N TYR A 195 -24.77 -1.73 -54.39
CA TYR A 195 -24.71 -0.27 -54.23
C TYR A 195 -23.65 0.15 -53.20
N ARG A 196 -22.41 0.28 -53.67
CA ARG A 196 -21.41 1.16 -53.07
C ARG A 196 -21.32 2.40 -53.97
N PRO A 197 -21.95 3.54 -53.67
CA PRO A 197 -21.70 4.75 -54.43
C PRO A 197 -20.28 5.20 -54.10
N SER A 198 -19.43 5.27 -55.12
CA SER A 198 -18.17 6.02 -55.07
C SER A 198 -18.46 7.41 -54.54
N GLN A 199 -17.68 7.90 -53.57
CA GLN A 199 -17.75 9.31 -53.18
C GLN A 199 -17.53 10.17 -54.43
N GLU A 200 -18.59 10.79 -54.93
CA GLU A 200 -18.46 11.93 -55.83
C GLU A 200 -17.90 13.09 -55.00
N VAL A 201 -16.62 13.39 -55.25
CA VAL A 201 -15.99 14.65 -54.86
C VAL A 201 -16.71 15.75 -55.65
N ASN A 202 -17.70 16.38 -55.03
CA ASN A 202 -18.44 17.48 -55.64
C ASN A 202 -17.61 18.78 -55.54
N GLY A 203 -16.63 18.89 -56.44
CA GLY A 203 -15.86 20.09 -56.72
C GLY A 203 -16.66 21.05 -57.61
N ARG A 204 -17.24 22.05 -56.95
CA ARG A 204 -17.89 23.27 -57.46
C ARG A 204 -17.34 23.78 -58.82
N SER A 205 -18.15 23.72 -59.88
CA SER A 205 -17.98 24.54 -61.09
C SER A 205 -19.15 25.53 -61.20
N GLY A 206 -18.90 26.80 -60.88
CA GLY A 206 -19.83 27.90 -61.15
C GLY A 206 -19.82 28.30 -62.64
N PRO A 207 -20.86 28.99 -63.13
CA PRO A 207 -20.97 29.33 -64.54
C PRO A 207 -20.05 30.50 -64.89
N PHE A 208 -19.36 30.37 -66.02
CA PHE A 208 -18.78 31.47 -66.77
C PHE A 208 -19.91 32.34 -67.35
N TYR A 209 -20.01 33.59 -66.90
CA TYR A 209 -20.32 34.78 -67.69
C TYR A 209 -19.70 35.99 -67.01
#